data_AF-A0A369KTK0-F1
#
_entry.id   AF-A0A369KTK0-F1
#
_cell.length_a   1.000
_cell.length_b   1.000
_cell.length_c   1.000
_cell.angle_alpha   90.00
_cell.angle_beta   90.00
_cell.angle_gamma   90.00
#
_symmetry.space_group_name_H-M   'P 1'
#
loop_
_entity.id
_entity.type
_entity.pdbx_description
1 polymer ?
#
loop_
_entity_poly.entity_id
_entity_poly.type
_entity_poly.pdbx_seq_one_letter_code
_entity_poly.pdbx_strand_id
1 'polypeptide(L)'
;MNAASRETLLKIEKLLPVRVNSIVGSSIDIFHKVSAQQRRILSNDKNLPHKAKITLGPEKLELQVNAIYDKKNNYWCDPRKVDG
;
A
#
# COMPACT_ATOMS: atom_id res chain seq x y z
N MET A 1 -3.87 9.48 3.34
CA MET A 1 -3.56 8.61 4.49
C MET A 1 -4.38 9.09 5.68
N ASN A 2 -4.99 8.19 6.46
CA ASN A 2 -5.73 8.58 7.68
C ASN A 2 -4.77 8.79 8.87
N ALA A 3 -5.24 9.44 9.94
CA ALA A 3 -4.43 9.79 11.11
C ALA A 3 -3.87 8.56 11.84
N ALA A 4 -4.69 7.52 12.05
CA ALA A 4 -4.28 6.30 12.75
C ALA A 4 -3.14 5.56 12.05
N SER A 5 -3.20 5.44 10.72
CA SER A 5 -2.12 4.87 9.91
C SER A 5 -0.84 5.70 10.04
N ARG A 6 -0.95 7.03 10.02
CA ARG A 6 0.22 7.92 10.18
C ARG A 6 0.89 7.73 11.54
N GLU A 7 0.11 7.71 12.62
CA GLU A 7 0.64 7.50 13.98
C GLU A 7 1.31 6.14 14.13
N THR A 8 0.71 5.09 13.56
CA THR A 8 1.29 3.75 13.57
C THR A 8 2.64 3.72 12.84
N LEU A 9 2.71 4.32 11.64
CA LEU A 9 3.94 4.38 10.85
C LEU A 9 5.03 5.21 11.53
N LEU A 10 4.67 6.28 12.25
CA LEU A 10 5.64 7.10 13.01
C LEU A 10 6.35 6.30 14.11
N LYS A 11 5.65 5.37 14.78
CA LYS A 11 6.25 4.51 15.83
C LYS A 11 7.35 3.60 15.29
N ILE A 12 7.26 3.22 14.01
CA ILE A 12 8.18 2.31 13.34
C ILE A 12 9.03 3.00 12.26
N GLU A 13 9.06 4.34 12.20
CA GLU A 13 9.71 5.10 11.11
C GLU A 13 11.17 4.69 10.89
N LYS A 14 11.90 4.38 11.97
CA LYS A 14 13.31 3.94 11.91
C LYS A 14 13.52 2.63 11.14
N LEU A 15 12.47 1.84 10.98
CA LEU A 15 12.49 0.57 10.27
C LEU A 15 11.99 0.71 8.82
N LEU A 16 11.47 1.88 8.44
CA LEU A 16 10.94 2.13 7.11
C LEU A 16 12.05 2.62 6.17
N PRO A 17 11.95 2.29 4.87
CA PRO A 17 12.92 2.72 3.86
C PRO A 17 12.81 4.20 3.48
N VAL A 18 11.74 4.88 3.92
CA VAL A 18 11.51 6.32 3.70
C VAL A 18 10.90 6.95 4.95
N ARG A 19 11.05 8.27 5.07
CA ARG A 19 10.39 9.06 6.13
C ARG A 19 8.87 9.04 5.97
N VAL A 20 8.13 9.03 7.07
CA VAL A 20 6.66 8.94 7.05
C VAL A 20 6.02 10.10 6.29
N ASN A 21 6.61 11.30 6.41
CA ASN A 21 6.14 12.49 5.70
C ASN A 21 6.40 12.43 4.18
N SER A 22 7.20 11.48 3.69
CA SER A 22 7.50 11.26 2.27
C SER A 22 6.83 10.00 1.70
N ILE A 23 6.11 9.22 2.52
CA ILE A 23 5.41 7.99 2.07
C ILE A 23 4.34 8.32 1.04
N VAL A 24 3.56 9.39 1.27
CA VAL A 24 2.52 9.79 0.32
C VAL A 24 3.18 10.31 -0.95
N GLY A 25 2.79 9.75 -2.09
CA GLY A 25 3.39 10.06 -3.40
C GLY A 25 4.61 9.20 -3.75
N SER A 26 5.17 8.45 -2.79
CA SER A 26 6.18 7.42 -3.09
C SER A 26 5.52 6.18 -3.70
N SER A 27 6.28 5.43 -4.50
CA SER A 27 5.85 4.12 -4.97
C SER A 27 5.66 3.17 -3.78
N ILE A 28 4.63 2.31 -3.83
CA ILE A 28 4.44 1.23 -2.85
C ILE A 28 5.58 0.19 -2.87
N ASP A 29 6.35 0.19 -3.95
CA ASP A 29 7.50 -0.70 -4.13
C ASP A 29 8.60 -0.45 -3.10
N ILE A 30 8.62 0.73 -2.46
CA ILE A 30 9.58 1.03 -1.39
C ILE A 30 9.52 -0.03 -0.28
N PHE A 31 8.35 -0.63 -0.03
CA PHE A 31 8.17 -1.64 1.01
C PHE A 31 8.54 -3.07 0.58
N HIS A 32 8.92 -3.30 -0.69
CA HIS A 32 9.05 -4.65 -1.24
C HIS A 32 10.30 -4.85 -2.12
N LYS A 33 11.09 -5.89 -1.83
CA LYS A 33 12.21 -6.33 -2.67
C LYS A 33 11.76 -6.89 -4.04
N VAL A 34 10.53 -7.42 -4.13
CA VAL A 34 9.93 -7.99 -5.36
C VAL A 34 8.61 -7.29 -5.67
N SER A 35 8.70 -6.17 -6.38
CA SER A 35 7.58 -5.28 -6.68
C SER A 35 6.51 -5.86 -7.62
N ALA A 36 6.88 -6.80 -8.50
CA ALA A 36 5.98 -7.35 -9.50
C ALA A 36 4.77 -8.11 -8.90
N GLN A 37 4.96 -8.81 -7.77
CA GLN A 37 3.88 -9.56 -7.13
C GLN A 37 2.80 -8.62 -6.56
N GLN A 38 3.22 -7.55 -5.89
CA GLN A 38 2.29 -6.58 -5.32
C GLN A 38 1.55 -5.81 -6.41
N ARG A 39 2.26 -5.41 -7.47
CA ARG A 39 1.60 -4.80 -8.64
C ARG A 39 0.57 -5.73 -9.27
N ARG A 40 0.83 -7.05 -9.34
CA ARG A 40 -0.16 -8.03 -9.84
C ARG A 40 -1.38 -8.08 -8.94
N ILE A 41 -1.21 -8.14 -7.62
CA ILE A 41 -2.32 -8.11 -6.66
C ILE A 41 -3.15 -6.83 -6.86
N LEU A 42 -2.49 -5.67 -6.93
CA LEU A 42 -3.14 -4.37 -7.09
C LEU A 42 -3.72 -4.11 -8.48
N SER A 43 -3.32 -4.86 -9.51
CA SER A 43 -3.78 -4.63 -10.89
C SER A 43 -5.24 -5.01 -11.15
N ASN A 44 -5.87 -5.77 -10.24
CA ASN A 44 -7.23 -6.27 -10.40
C ASN A 44 -7.93 -6.27 -9.04
N ASP A 45 -9.04 -5.55 -8.94
CA ASP A 45 -9.86 -5.42 -7.73
C ASP A 45 -10.40 -6.77 -7.23
N LYS A 46 -10.58 -7.76 -8.11
CA LYS A 46 -10.97 -9.14 -7.73
C LYS A 46 -9.93 -9.87 -6.88
N ASN A 47 -8.70 -9.37 -6.82
CA ASN A 47 -7.69 -9.88 -5.90
C ASN A 47 -7.81 -9.29 -4.49
N LEU A 48 -8.74 -8.35 -4.27
CA LEU A 48 -8.93 -7.61 -3.03
C LEU A 48 -10.29 -7.94 -2.38
N PRO A 49 -10.39 -7.98 -1.03
CA PRO A 49 -9.37 -7.56 -0.08
C PRO A 49 -8.22 -8.56 0.06
N HIS A 50 -6.99 -8.04 0.16
CA HIS A 50 -5.81 -8.83 0.44
C HIS A 50 -5.34 -8.59 1.87
N LYS A 51 -5.08 -9.67 2.60
CA LYS A 51 -4.51 -9.63 3.96
C LYS A 51 -3.19 -10.36 3.98
N ALA A 52 -2.19 -9.74 4.60
CA ALA A 52 -0.88 -10.34 4.79
C ALA A 52 -0.32 -9.95 6.16
N LYS A 53 0.46 -10.84 6.76
CA LYS A 53 1.31 -10.49 7.91
C LYS A 53 2.71 -10.26 7.41
N ILE A 54 3.29 -9.11 7.75
CA ILE A 54 4.67 -8.76 7.39
C ILE A 54 5.49 -8.56 8.65
N THR A 55 6.77 -8.92 8.58
CA THR A 55 7.72 -8.69 9.66
C THR A 55 8.61 -7.52 9.28
N LEU A 56 8.74 -6.57 10.19
CA LEU A 56 9.57 -5.39 10.01
C LEU A 56 10.49 -5.25 11.23
N GLY A 57 11.74 -5.69 11.10
CA GLY A 57 12.63 -5.82 12.25
C GLY A 57 12.00 -6.72 13.33
N PRO A 58 11.89 -6.27 14.60
CA PRO A 58 11.22 -7.04 15.66
C PRO A 58 9.68 -6.98 15.59
N GLU A 59 9.12 -6.09 14.79
CA GLU A 59 7.67 -5.83 14.75
C GLU A 59 6.95 -6.78 13.78
N LYS A 60 5.70 -7.13 14.12
CA LYS A 60 4.77 -7.83 13.23
C LYS A 60 3.62 -6.90 12.88
N LEU A 61 3.43 -6.64 11.60
CA LEU A 61 2.36 -5.80 11.09
C LEU A 61 1.35 -6.67 10.33
N GLU A 62 0.08 -6.32 10.46
CA GLU A 62 -0.97 -6.83 9.58
C GLU A 62 -1.26 -5.79 8.49
N LEU A 63 -1.05 -6.19 7.25
CA LEU A 63 -1.41 -5.41 6.08
C LEU A 63 -2.82 -5.83 5.63
N GLN A 64 -3.71 -4.85 5.51
CA GLN A 64 -5.00 -5.02 4.87
C GLN A 64 -5.11 -4.04 3.69
N VAL A 65 -5.30 -4.58 2.49
CA VAL A 65 -5.48 -3.82 1.25
C VAL A 65 -6.90 -4.02 0.77
N ASN A 66 -7.62 -2.92 0.55
CA ASN A 66 -9.00 -2.94 0.04
C ASN A 66 -9.06 -2.17 -1.28
N ALA A 67 -9.98 -2.54 -2.17
CA ALA A 67 -10.24 -1.78 -3.39
C ALA A 67 -10.91 -0.45 -3.06
N ILE A 68 -10.51 0.61 -3.77
CA ILE A 68 -11.15 1.94 -3.72
C ILE A 68 -11.73 2.21 -5.10
N TYR A 69 -12.95 2.72 -5.13
CA TYR A 69 -13.65 3.04 -6.38
C TYR A 69 -13.92 4.55 -6.45
N ASP A 70 -13.85 5.09 -7.67
CA ASP A 70 -14.25 6.47 -7.94
C ASP A 70 -15.79 6.64 -7.96
N LYS A 71 -16.26 7.88 -8.15
CA LYS A 71 -17.71 8.19 -8.20
C LYS A 71 -18.46 7.48 -9.35
N LYS A 72 -17.74 7.00 -10.36
CA LYS A 72 -18.29 6.27 -11.51
C LYS A 72 -18.15 4.76 -11.33
N ASN A 73 -17.87 4.29 -10.11
CA ASN A 73 -17.67 2.88 -9.75
C ASN A 73 -16.50 2.20 -10.48
N ASN A 74 -15.51 2.98 -10.92
CA ASN A 74 -14.30 2.38 -11.48
C ASN A 74 -13.23 2.19 -10.40
N TYR A 75 -12.48 1.11 -10.52
CA TYR A 75 -11.37 0.84 -9.61
C TYR A 75 -10.24 1.87 -9.76
N TRP A 76 -9.77 2.40 -8.62
CA TRP A 76 -8.77 3.48 -8.56
C TRP A 76 -7.39 3.07 -9.04
N CYS A 77 -6.96 1.83 -8.78
CA CYS A 77 -5.66 1.32 -9.22
C CYS A 77 -5.73 0.50 -10.52
N ASP A 78 -6.79 0.68 -11.32
CA ASP A 78 -6.90 0.00 -12.61
C ASP A 78 -5.77 0.47 -13.54
N PRO A 79 -4.84 -0.42 -13.95
CA PRO A 79 -3.71 -0.04 -14.80
C PRO A 79 -4.14 0.41 -16.20
N ARG A 80 -5.40 0.15 -16.60
CA ARG A 80 -5.97 0.62 -17.87
C ARG A 80 -6.39 2.10 -17.83
N LYS A 81 -6.37 2.72 -16.65
CA LYS A 81 -6.69 4.14 -16.46
C LYS A 81 -5.47 5.06 -16.44
N VAL A 82 -4.27 4.53 -16.72
CA VAL A 82 -3.06 5.36 -16.86
C VAL A 82 -3.08 6.03 -18.24
N ASP A 83 -4.02 6.95 -18.42
CA ASP A 83 -4.03 7.95 -19.50
C ASP A 83 -5.01 9.07 -19.11
N GLY A 84 -4.47 10.28 -18.98
CA GLY A 84 -5.14 11.52 -18.58
C GLY A 84 -4.27 12.41 -17.71
#